data_AF-A0A3D5ZTB7-F1
#
_entry.id   AF-A0A3D5ZTB7-F1
#
_cell.length_a   1.000
_cell.length_b   1.000
_cell.length_c   1.000
_cell.angle_alpha   90.00
_cell.angle_beta   90.00
_cell.angle_gamma   90.00
#
_symmetry.space_group_name_H-M   'P 1'
#
loop_
_entity.id
_entity.type
_entity.pdbx_description
1 polymer ?
#
loop_
_entity_poly.entity_id
_entity_poly.type
_entity_poly.pdbx_seq_one_letter_code
_entity_poly.pdbx_strand_id
1 'polypeptide(L)' 'MIQEPETDKLVQKIGSKYALCIVASKRAKQIAEQEQKSDYIPASMKKPLSLAADEIYAGKVVAVDD' A
#
# COMPACT_ATOMS: atom_id res chain seq x y z
N MET A 1 9.42 5.22 17.73
CA MET A 1 8.60 5.78 16.62
C MET A 1 7.53 4.76 16.32
N ILE A 2 6.27 5.05 16.67
CA ILE A 2 5.14 4.17 16.35
C ILE A 2 4.84 4.41 14.86
N GLN A 3 5.05 3.39 14.02
CA GLN A 3 4.65 3.44 12.62
C GLN A 3 3.21 2.97 12.52
N GLU A 4 2.31 3.89 12.18
CA GLU A 4 0.93 3.56 11.82
C GLU A 4 0.80 3.48 10.28
N PRO A 5 0.02 2.52 9.75
CA PRO A 5 -0.59 1.38 10.46
C PRO A 5 0.46 0.38 10.96
N GLU A 6 0.16 -0.27 12.10
CA GLU A 6 1.07 -1.25 12.71
C GLU A 6 1.39 -2.38 11.74
N THR A 7 2.68 -2.66 11.56
CA THR A 7 3.18 -3.65 10.60
C THR A 7 2.60 -5.04 10.86
N ASP A 8 2.41 -5.43 12.11
CA ASP A 8 1.84 -6.74 12.46
C ASP A 8 0.40 -6.88 11.99
N LYS A 9 -0.41 -5.81 12.03
CA LYS A 9 -1.79 -5.83 11.50
C LYS A 9 -1.80 -5.97 9.98
N LEU A 10 -0.84 -5.35 9.29
CA LEU A 10 -0.68 -5.53 7.85
C LEU A 10 -0.25 -6.95 7.49
N VAL A 11 0.66 -7.54 8.27
CA VAL A 11 1.11 -8.92 8.08
C VAL A 11 -0.04 -9.90 8.32
N GLN A 12 -0.91 -9.66 9.31
CA GLN A 12 -2.09 -10.50 9.53
C GLN A 12 -3.08 -10.47 8.35
N LYS A 13 -3.19 -9.33 7.64
CA LYS A 13 -4.06 -9.21 6.45
C LYS A 13 -3.50 -9.93 5.23
N ILE A 14 -2.17 -9.91 5.06
CA ILE A 14 -1.50 -10.46 3.88
C ILE A 14 -1.02 -11.90 4.11
N GLY A 15 -0.83 -12.33 5.34
CA GLY A 15 -0.38 -13.66 5.74
C GLY A 15 1.15 -13.86 5.75
N SER A 16 1.94 -12.97 5.14
CA SER A 16 3.40 -13.08 5.12
C SER A 16 4.09 -11.71 5.09
N LYS A 17 5.19 -11.59 5.85
CA LYS A 17 6.04 -10.39 5.88
C LYS A 17 6.67 -10.07 4.53
N TYR A 18 7.09 -11.12 3.80
CA TYR A 18 7.69 -10.96 2.48
C TYR A 18 6.64 -10.58 1.44
N ALA A 19 5.47 -11.23 1.47
CA ALA A 19 4.36 -10.89 0.61
C ALA A 19 3.89 -9.45 0.85
N LEU A 20 3.86 -8.99 2.11
CA LEU A 20 3.53 -7.61 2.46
C LEU A 20 4.48 -6.63 1.77
N CYS A 21 5.80 -6.84 1.83
CA CYS A 21 6.77 -5.97 1.16
C CYS A 21 6.55 -5.91 -0.36
N ILE A 22 6.28 -7.05 -0.99
CA ILE A 22 6.07 -7.11 -2.44
C ILE A 22 4.77 -6.41 -2.83
N VAL A 23 3.67 -6.72 -2.14
CA VAL A 23 2.34 -6.16 -2.41
C VAL A 23 2.33 -4.65 -2.15
N ALA A 24 2.87 -4.20 -1.02
CA ALA A 24 2.96 -2.78 -0.68
C ALA A 24 3.82 -2.01 -1.72
N SER A 25 4.95 -2.59 -2.16
CA SER A 25 5.81 -1.96 -3.16
C SER A 25 5.13 -1.88 -4.54
N LYS A 26 4.49 -2.97 -4.99
CA LYS A 26 3.73 -2.99 -6.25
C LYS A 26 2.60 -1.96 -6.22
N ARG A 27 1.85 -1.91 -5.11
CA ARG A 27 0.72 -0.99 -4.97
C ARG A 27 1.17 0.47 -4.89
N ALA A 28 2.23 0.75 -4.14
CA ALA A 28 2.82 2.09 -4.08
C ALA A 28 3.25 2.59 -5.46
N LYS A 29 3.83 1.70 -6.30
CA LYS A 29 4.20 2.04 -7.69
C LYS A 29 2.97 2.37 -8.54
N GLN A 30 1.89 1.59 -8.44
CA GLN A 30 0.64 1.88 -9.15
C GLN A 30 0.07 3.25 -8.78
N ILE A 31 0.08 3.58 -7.48
CA ILE A 31 -0.39 4.87 -6.98
C ILE A 31 0.47 6.00 -7.56
N ALA A 32 1.80 5.87 -7.52
CA ALA A 32 2.71 6.86 -8.06
C ALA A 32 2.53 7.06 -9.58
N GLU A 33 2.35 5.97 -10.34
CA GLU A 33 2.07 6.03 -11.78
C GLU A 33 0.70 6.67 -12.07
N GLN A 34 -0.29 6.44 -11.23
CA GLN A 34 -1.62 7.04 -11.35
C GLN A 34 -1.59 8.54 -11.07
N GLU A 35 -0.85 8.98 -10.05
CA GLU A 35 -0.65 10.41 -9.75
C GLU A 35 0.11 11.12 -10.87
N GLN A 36 1.11 10.46 -11.48
CA GLN A 36 1.85 11.04 -12.61
C GLN A 36 1.03 11.14 -13.90
N LYS A 37 0.12 10.20 -14.14
CA LYS A 37 -0.69 10.17 -15.38
C LYS A 37 -1.95 11.03 -15.30
N SER A 38 -2.33 11.50 -14.12
CA SER A 38 -3.58 12.22 -13.93
C SER A 38 -3.33 13.69 -13.62
N ASP A 39 -3.46 14.54 -14.65
CA ASP A 39 -3.48 16.01 -14.49
C ASP A 39 -4.67 16.52 -13.64
N TYR A 40 -5.64 15.64 -13.33
CA TYR A 40 -6.89 15.97 -12.64
C TYR A 40 -7.00 15.41 -11.22
N ILE A 41 -6.10 14.52 -10.79
CA ILE A 41 -6.11 13.99 -9.42
C ILE A 41 -5.10 14.81 -8.61
N PRO A 42 -5.53 15.54 -7.57
CA PRO A 42 -4.61 16.26 -6.71
C PRO A 42 -3.64 15.25 -6.10
N ALA A 43 -2.33 15.52 -6.27
CA ALA A 43 -1.29 14.71 -5.65
C ALA A 43 -1.60 14.54 -4.15
N SER A 44 -1.67 13.30 -3.71
CA SER A 44 -2.04 13.02 -2.33
C SER A 44 -0.94 13.56 -1.41
N MET A 45 -1.34 14.17 -0.29
CA MET A 45 -0.40 14.66 0.72
C MET A 45 0.40 13.52 1.37
N LYS A 46 -0.11 12.28 1.28
CA LYS A 46 0.56 11.08 1.79
C LYS A 46 1.44 10.45 0.73
N LYS A 47 2.62 9.99 1.14
CA LYS A 47 3.53 9.21 0.27
C LYS A 47 2.78 7.98 -0.29
N PRO A 48 3.08 7.56 -1.54
CA PRO A 48 2.42 6.41 -2.16
C PRO A 48 2.48 5.12 -1.32
N LEU A 49 3.57 4.91 -0.58
CA LEU A 49 3.72 3.77 0.32
C LEU A 49 2.80 3.83 1.54
N SER A 50 2.57 5.01 2.11
CA SER A 50 1.63 5.20 3.21
C SER A 50 0.20 4.94 2.76
N LEU A 51 -0.16 5.38 1.55
CA LEU A 51 -1.47 5.07 0.95
C LEU A 51 -1.63 3.56 0.70
N ALA A 52 -0.60 2.89 0.16
CA ALA A 52 -0.63 1.45 -0.04
C ALA A 52 -0.83 0.71 1.30
N ALA A 53 -0.16 1.13 2.37
CA ALA A 53 -0.35 0.56 3.70
C ALA A 53 -1.77 0.78 4.23
N ASP A 54 -2.34 1.98 4.07
CA ASP A 54 -3.71 2.29 4.45
C ASP A 54 -4.73 1.42 3.67
N GLU A 55 -4.50 1.21 2.38
CA GLU A 55 -5.37 0.39 1.53
C GLU A 55 -5.29 -1.11 1.87
N ILE A 56 -4.09 -1.62 2.17
CA ILE A 56 -3.90 -3.00 2.66
C ILE A 56 -4.59 -3.16 4.03
N TYR A 57 -4.42 -2.19 4.92
CA TYR A 57 -5.09 -2.19 6.21
C TYR A 57 -6.62 -2.20 6.08
N ALA A 58 -7.16 -1.40 5.16
CA ALA A 58 -8.58 -1.35 4.84
C ALA A 58 -9.10 -2.60 4.10
N GLY A 59 -8.23 -3.54 3.72
CA GLY A 59 -8.61 -4.75 3.00
C GLY A 59 -8.97 -4.53 1.52
N LYS A 60 -8.57 -3.39 0.94
CA LYS A 60 -8.80 -3.09 -0.49
C LYS A 60 -7.80 -3.79 -1.41
N VAL A 61 -6.67 -4.24 -0.84
CA VAL A 61 -5.58 -4.90 -1.55
C VAL A 61 -5.32 -6.25 -0.90
N VAL A 62 -5.29 -7.31 -1.71
CA VAL A 62 -5.03 -8.68 -1.28
C VAL A 62 -3.83 -9.25 -2.03
N ALA A 63 -3.05 -10.09 -1.36
CA ALA A 63 -2.06 -10.93 -2.02
C ALA A 63 -2.79 -12.14 -2.62
N VAL A 64 -2.57 -12.39 -3.91
CA VAL A 64 -3.03 -13.60 -4.58
C VAL A 64 -1.76 -14.34 -5.00
N ASP A 65 -1.62 -15.58 -4.53
CA ASP A 65 -0.69 -16.53 -5.11
C ASP A 65 -1.15 -16.91 -6.54
N ASP A 66 -0.18 -16.97 -7.45
CA ASP A 66 -0.37 -17.40 -8.85
C ASP A 66 -0.30 -18.93 -8.94
#